data_AF-A0A090FH38-F1
#
_entry.id   AF-A0A090FH38-F1
#
_cell.length_a   1.000
_cell.length_b   1.000
_cell.length_c   1.000
_cell.angle_alpha   90.00
_cell.angle_beta   90.00
_cell.angle_gamma   90.00
#
_symmetry.space_group_name_H-M   'P 1'
#
loop_
_entity.id
_entity.type
_entity.pdbx_description
1 polymer ?
#
loop_
_entity_poly.entity_id
_entity_poly.type
_entity_poly.pdbx_seq_one_letter_code
_entity_poly.pdbx_strand_id
1 'polypeptide(L)' 'MRHNGHATPEQLAILTEALKQLGADLPLDSSERDSLATEIMALFENGIETLEDIKAALFKRFE' A
#
# COMPACT_ATOMS: atom_id res chain seq x y z
N MET A 1 2.28 17.12 8.39
CA MET A 1 2.46 16.92 6.95
C MET A 1 3.94 17.03 6.62
N ARG A 2 4.66 15.90 6.54
CA ARG A 2 6.03 15.88 6.02
C ARG A 2 5.96 15.83 4.49
N HIS A 3 5.88 17.00 3.86
CA HIS A 3 6.26 17.13 2.46
C HIS A 3 7.79 16.96 2.42
N ASN A 4 8.31 16.02 1.62
CA ASN A 4 9.74 15.66 1.38
C ASN A 4 10.21 14.29 1.94
N GLY A 5 9.38 13.24 1.93
CA GLY A 5 9.84 11.89 2.24
C GLY A 5 10.31 11.14 0.99
N HIS A 6 11.60 11.14 0.69
CA HIS A 6 12.14 10.11 -0.20
C HIS A 6 11.89 8.76 0.49
N ALA A 7 10.97 7.96 -0.02
CA ALA A 7 10.84 6.57 0.40
C ALA A 7 12.18 5.88 0.14
N THR A 8 12.71 5.18 1.14
CA THR A 8 13.95 4.41 0.91
C THR A 8 13.65 3.29 -0.10
N PRO A 9 14.68 2.77 -0.79
CA PRO A 9 14.50 1.63 -1.69
C PRO A 9 13.78 0.44 -1.02
N GLU A 10 14.04 0.20 0.26
CA GLU A 10 13.36 -0.84 1.04
C GLU A 10 11.87 -0.54 1.21
N GLN A 11 11.52 0.71 1.53
CA GLN A 11 10.14 1.14 1.68
C GLN A 11 9.38 1.03 0.34
N LEU A 12 10.01 1.43 -0.77
CA LEU A 12 9.46 1.26 -2.11
C LEU A 12 9.27 -0.22 -2.47
N ALA A 13 10.19 -1.10 -2.07
CA ALA A 13 10.05 -2.54 -2.30
C ALA A 13 8.84 -3.10 -1.55
N ILE A 14 8.61 -2.68 -0.30
CA ILE A 14 7.45 -3.09 0.49
C ILE A 14 6.14 -2.60 -0.15
N LEU A 15 6.06 -1.31 -0.52
CA LEU A 15 4.88 -0.73 -1.18
C LEU A 15 4.58 -1.42 -2.52
N THR A 16 5.63 -1.69 -3.30
CA THR A 16 5.51 -2.38 -4.60
C THR A 16 5.00 -3.80 -4.41
N GLU A 17 5.55 -4.53 -3.44
CA GLU A 17 5.12 -5.91 -3.16
C GLU A 17 3.70 -5.95 -2.60
N ALA A 18 3.32 -5.01 -1.74
CA ALA A 18 1.95 -4.88 -1.24
C ALA A 18 0.95 -4.67 -2.38
N LEU A 19 1.21 -3.70 -3.27
CA LEU A 19 0.33 -3.42 -4.40
C LEU A 19 0.28 -4.59 -5.39
N LYS A 20 1.41 -5.27 -5.61
CA LYS A 20 1.49 -6.45 -6.49
C LYS A 20 0.68 -7.62 -5.96
N GLN A 21 0.76 -7.91 -4.66
CA GLN A 21 0.04 -9.05 -4.08
C GLN A 21 -1.44 -8.77 -3.89
N LEU A 22 -1.80 -7.56 -3.43
CA LEU A 22 -3.18 -7.20 -3.12
C LEU A 22 -3.97 -6.75 -4.36
N GLY A 23 -3.28 -6.19 -5.36
CA GLY A 23 -3.84 -5.76 -6.63
C GLY A 23 -3.61 -6.76 -7.77
N ALA A 24 -3.22 -8.01 -7.47
CA ALA A 24 -2.91 -9.02 -8.48
C ALA A 24 -4.08 -9.28 -9.43
N ASP A 25 -5.29 -9.28 -8.88
CA ASP A 25 -6.53 -9.56 -9.62
C ASP A 25 -7.17 -8.29 -10.21
N LEU A 26 -6.60 -7.11 -9.95
CA LEU A 26 -7.11 -5.83 -10.44
C LEU A 26 -6.42 -5.45 -11.77
N PRO A 27 -7.19 -5.00 -12.78
CA PRO A 27 -6.61 -4.45 -14.01
C PRO A 27 -5.64 -3.31 -13.70
N LEU A 28 -4.56 -3.20 -14.48
CA LEU A 28 -3.50 -2.20 -14.25
C LEU A 28 -4.03 -0.76 -14.28
N ASP A 29 -5.02 -0.49 -15.14
CA ASP A 29 -5.60 0.84 -15.34
C ASP A 29 -6.96 1.00 -14.64
N SER A 30 -7.30 0.14 -13.67
CA SER A 30 -8.56 0.27 -12.94
C SER A 30 -8.47 1.30 -11.82
N SER A 31 -9.57 2.06 -11.64
CA SER A 31 -9.71 2.99 -10.52
C SER A 31 -9.64 2.29 -9.15
N GLU A 32 -9.98 1.00 -9.11
CA GLU A 32 -9.87 0.16 -7.91
C GLU A 32 -8.40 -0.05 -7.54
N ARG A 33 -7.52 -0.25 -8.52
CA ARG A 33 -6.08 -0.40 -8.28
C ARG A 33 -5.44 0.90 -7.82
N ASP A 34 -5.87 2.03 -8.37
CA ASP A 34 -5.44 3.36 -7.91
C ASP A 34 -5.91 3.66 -6.48
N SER A 35 -7.13 3.25 -6.15
CA SER A 35 -7.68 3.36 -4.80
C SER A 35 -6.87 2.52 -3.82
N LEU A 36 -6.57 1.27 -4.18
CA LEU A 36 -5.74 0.37 -3.38
C LEU A 36 -4.32 0.94 -3.16
N ALA A 37 -3.68 1.48 -4.20
CA ALA A 37 -2.37 2.10 -4.07
C ALA A 37 -2.39 3.30 -3.12
N THR A 38 -3.44 4.13 -3.20
CA THR A 38 -3.66 5.26 -2.30
C THR A 38 -3.84 4.80 -0.85
N GLU A 39 -4.61 3.74 -0.62
CA GLU A 39 -4.80 3.18 0.72
C GLU A 39 -3.51 2.60 1.30
N ILE A 40 -2.75 1.84 0.51
CA ILE A 40 -1.45 1.30 0.93
C ILE A 40 -0.51 2.43 1.33
N MET A 41 -0.44 3.51 0.54
CA MET A 41 0.37 4.69 0.89
C MET A 41 -0.12 5.35 2.17
N ALA A 42 -1.44 5.51 2.36
CA ALA A 42 -2.00 6.10 3.58
C ALA A 42 -1.69 5.26 4.83
N LEU A 43 -1.74 3.93 4.75
CA LEU A 43 -1.35 3.05 5.86
C LEU A 43 0.13 3.22 6.20
N PHE A 44 0.97 3.29 5.17
CA PHE A 44 2.39 3.52 5.31
C PHE A 44 2.71 4.86 5.99
N GLU A 45 2.05 5.94 5.56
CA GLU A 45 2.19 7.27 6.17
C GLU A 45 1.70 7.31 7.64
N ASN A 46 0.79 6.41 8.01
CA ASN A 46 0.32 6.25 9.39
C ASN A 46 1.21 5.33 10.25
N GLY A 47 2.37 4.91 9.73
CA GLY A 47 3.35 4.10 10.46
C GLY A 47 3.18 2.59 10.31
N ILE A 48 2.32 2.14 9.40
CA ILE A 48 2.18 0.71 9.05
C ILE A 48 3.15 0.40 7.91
N GLU A 49 4.40 0.14 8.29
CA GLU A 49 5.52 0.08 7.34
C GLU A 49 5.89 -1.35 6.88
N THR A 50 5.18 -2.38 7.35
CA THR A 50 5.45 -3.78 6.99
C THR A 50 4.38 -4.34 6.07
N LEU A 51 4.78 -5.27 5.19
CA LEU A 51 3.86 -5.95 4.27
C LEU A 51 2.76 -6.73 5.02
N GLU A 52 3.10 -7.40 6.10
CA GLU A 52 2.15 -8.18 6.90
C GLU A 52 1.12 -7.28 7.58
N ASP A 53 1.56 -6.16 8.16
CA ASP A 53 0.66 -5.22 8.82
C ASP A 53 -0.23 -4.47 7.82
N ILE A 54 0.30 -4.10 6.64
CA ILE A 54 -0.50 -3.50 5.55
C ILE A 54 -1.62 -4.46 5.14
N LYS A 55 -1.30 -5.73 4.92
CA LYS A 55 -2.31 -6.75 4.60
C LYS A 55 -3.34 -6.87 5.71
N ALA A 56 -2.89 -7.05 6.96
CA ALA A 56 -3.78 -7.22 8.10
C ALA A 56 -4.71 -6.00 8.29
N ALA A 57 -4.19 -4.78 8.10
CA ALA A 57 -4.97 -3.55 8.21
C ALA A 57 -6.05 -3.44 7.11
N LEU A 58 -5.73 -3.86 5.88
CA LEU A 58 -6.71 -3.91 4.79
C LEU A 58 -7.75 -5.01 5.01
N PHE A 59 -7.34 -6.22 5.40
CA PHE A 59 -8.28 -7.33 5.67
C PHE A 59 -9.29 -6.99 6.78
N LYS A 60 -8.84 -6.39 7.89
CA LYS A 60 -9.72 -5.95 9.00
C LYS A 60 -10.77 -4.92 8.60
N ARG A 61 -10.58 -4.26 7.45
CA ARG A 61 -11.48 -3.21 6.94
C ARG A 61 -12.52 -3.76 5.98
N PHE A 62 -12.36 -5.00 5.50
CA PHE A 62 -13.32 -5.71 4.65
C PHE A 62 -14.17 -6.74 5.42
N GLU A 63 -13.95 -6.91 6.73
CA GLU A 63 -14.89 -7.58 7.67
C GLU A 63 -15.96 -6.61 8.18
#